data_AF-A0AAW0KQ90-F1
#
_entry.id   AF-A0AAW0KQ90-F1
#
_cell.length_a   1.000
_cell.length_b   1.000
_cell.length_c   1.000
_cell.angle_alpha   90.00
_cell.angle_beta   90.00
_cell.angle_gamma   90.00
#
_symmetry.space_group_name_H-M   'P 1'
#
loop_
_entity.id
_entity.type
_entity.pdbx_description
1 polymer ?
#
loop_
_entity_poly.entity_id
_entity_poly.type
_entity_poly.pdbx_seq_one_letter_code
_entity_poly.pdbx_strand_id
1 'polypeptide(L)'
;MASNSITSRDQDERAGAEIVHGPEECYRHSIDLLEELGFPKGVLPLQDLEECGRVRETGFVWMKQKAPYEHFFVGSNTRDERAGAEIVHGPEECYRHSIDLLEELGFPKGVLPLQDLEECGRVRETGFVWMKQKAPYEHFFVGSNTRVSYSLEVTAYVEKFKMKKMTGIKSKQVFLWVPITEMSIDDPASKKIYFKTPMGIGKSFPVTAFMSEEEKQKYLEEKANSTK
;
A
#
# COMPACT_ATOMS: atom_id res chain seq x y z
N MET A 1 -16.75 -16.35 -10.42
CA MET A 1 -17.76 -15.98 -9.41
C MET A 1 -17.19 -16.32 -8.03
N ALA A 2 -16.50 -15.39 -7.39
CA ALA A 2 -16.07 -15.57 -6.01
C ALA A 2 -17.22 -15.15 -5.10
N SER A 3 -17.83 -16.14 -4.46
CA SER A 3 -18.79 -15.94 -3.37
C SER A 3 -18.07 -15.27 -2.21
N ASN A 4 -18.38 -14.00 -1.95
CA ASN A 4 -18.01 -13.33 -0.70
C ASN A 4 -18.88 -13.90 0.42
N SER A 5 -18.50 -15.06 0.95
CA SER A 5 -19.11 -15.59 2.17
C SER A 5 -18.62 -14.76 3.36
N ILE A 6 -19.46 -13.82 3.78
CA ILE A 6 -19.37 -13.14 5.08
C ILE A 6 -19.32 -14.23 6.17
N THR A 7 -18.32 -14.19 7.04
CA THR A 7 -18.15 -15.22 8.07
C THR A 7 -19.24 -15.09 9.13
N SER A 8 -19.64 -16.19 9.77
CA SER A 8 -20.69 -16.19 10.80
C SER A 8 -20.37 -15.33 12.03
N ARG A 9 -19.10 -14.91 12.22
CA ARG A 9 -18.70 -13.95 13.25
C ARG A 9 -19.07 -12.50 12.90
N ASP A 10 -19.05 -12.13 11.62
CA ASP A 10 -19.36 -10.76 11.16
C ASP A 10 -20.87 -10.43 11.25
N GLN A 11 -21.74 -11.44 11.34
CA GLN A 11 -23.19 -11.24 11.49
C GLN A 11 -23.59 -10.86 12.92
N ASP A 12 -22.83 -11.30 13.93
CA ASP A 12 -23.13 -11.06 15.35
C ASP A 12 -22.74 -9.64 15.78
N GLU A 13 -21.64 -9.10 15.25
CA GLU A 13 -21.17 -7.73 15.55
C GLU A 13 -22.01 -6.62 14.93
N ARG A 14 -22.94 -6.94 14.01
CA ARG A 14 -23.85 -5.98 13.36
C ARG A 14 -25.22 -5.90 14.03
N ALA A 15 -25.44 -6.67 15.10
CA ALA A 15 -26.70 -6.64 15.85
C ALA A 15 -26.94 -5.24 16.43
N GLY A 16 -28.13 -4.68 16.22
CA GLY A 16 -28.48 -3.33 16.70
C GLY A 16 -27.86 -2.18 15.91
N ALA A 17 -27.25 -2.45 14.76
CA ALA A 17 -26.65 -1.41 13.94
C ALA A 17 -27.68 -0.53 13.23
N GLU A 18 -27.35 0.74 13.11
CA GLU A 18 -27.99 1.67 12.17
C GLU A 18 -27.39 1.41 10.79
N ILE A 19 -28.22 1.01 9.82
CA ILE A 19 -27.81 0.68 8.45
C ILE A 19 -28.48 1.67 7.48
N VAL A 20 -27.66 2.30 6.65
CA VAL A 20 -28.07 3.25 5.62
C VAL A 20 -27.74 2.65 4.26
N HIS A 21 -28.62 2.83 3.28
CA HIS A 21 -28.47 2.32 1.92
C HIS A 21 -28.52 3.46 0.90
N GLY A 22 -27.77 3.29 -0.18
CA GLY A 22 -27.78 4.21 -1.32
C GLY A 22 -26.67 5.26 -1.28
N PRO A 23 -26.14 5.64 -2.45
CA PRO A 23 -24.87 6.35 -2.56
C PRO A 23 -24.85 7.72 -1.88
N GLU A 24 -25.92 8.51 -2.00
CA GLU A 24 -25.96 9.85 -1.39
C GLU A 24 -26.14 9.81 0.13
N GLU A 25 -26.99 8.93 0.64
CA GLU A 25 -27.22 8.82 2.09
C GLU A 25 -26.01 8.19 2.79
N CYS A 26 -25.41 7.15 2.20
CA CYS A 26 -24.17 6.58 2.70
C CYS A 26 -23.03 7.59 2.68
N TYR A 27 -22.92 8.41 1.62
CA TYR A 27 -21.91 9.46 1.55
C TYR A 27 -22.10 10.48 2.68
N ARG A 28 -23.31 11.04 2.84
CA ARG A 28 -23.59 12.01 3.92
C ARG A 28 -23.29 11.42 5.31
N HIS A 29 -23.79 10.21 5.58
CA HIS A 29 -23.61 9.55 6.87
C HIS A 29 -22.13 9.24 7.16
N SER A 30 -21.36 8.88 6.13
CA SER A 30 -19.92 8.66 6.28
C SER A 30 -19.13 9.95 6.52
N ILE A 31 -19.56 11.10 5.97
CA ILE A 31 -18.95 12.40 6.27
C ILE A 31 -19.24 12.82 7.71
N ASP A 32 -20.48 12.67 8.18
CA ASP A 32 -20.87 12.98 9.56
C ASP A 32 -20.06 12.13 10.54
N LEU A 33 -19.87 10.85 10.24
CA LEU A 33 -19.00 9.96 11.02
C LEU A 33 -17.54 10.41 11.04
N LEU A 34 -16.98 10.79 9.89
CA LEU A 34 -15.60 11.29 9.83
C LEU A 34 -15.43 12.54 10.69
N GLU A 35 -16.43 13.43 10.68
CA GLU A 35 -16.47 14.64 11.50
C GLU A 35 -16.58 14.32 13.00
N GLU A 36 -17.47 13.41 13.41
CA GLU A 36 -17.58 12.93 14.80
C GLU A 36 -16.26 12.34 15.33
N LEU A 37 -15.54 11.61 14.47
CA LEU A 37 -14.27 10.97 14.82
C LEU A 37 -13.07 11.93 14.69
N GLY A 38 -13.28 13.20 14.32
CA GLY A 38 -12.22 14.20 14.18
C GLY A 38 -11.30 13.99 12.98
N PHE A 39 -11.72 13.22 11.98
CA PHE A 39 -10.94 12.98 10.76
C PHE A 39 -11.21 14.05 9.69
N PRO A 40 -10.18 14.46 8.93
CA PRO A 40 -10.35 15.34 7.78
C PRO A 40 -11.32 14.76 6.74
N LYS A 41 -12.22 15.61 6.23
CA LYS A 41 -13.10 15.28 5.11
C LYS A 41 -12.22 14.92 3.89
N GLY A 42 -12.42 13.73 3.32
CA GLY A 42 -11.64 13.20 2.19
C GLY A 42 -10.56 12.15 2.53
N VAL A 43 -10.39 11.77 3.80
CA VAL A 43 -9.47 10.68 4.20
C VAL A 43 -9.90 9.31 3.65
N LEU A 44 -11.20 9.11 3.43
CA LEU A 44 -11.75 7.86 2.91
C LEU A 44 -12.22 8.06 1.46
N PRO A 45 -11.89 7.14 0.53
CA PRO A 45 -12.47 7.13 -0.82
C PRO A 45 -13.92 6.68 -0.73
N LEU A 46 -14.83 7.59 -0.41
CA LEU A 46 -16.26 7.34 -0.25
C LEU A 46 -17.01 7.33 -1.61
N GLN A 47 -16.46 6.62 -2.59
CA GLN A 47 -17.11 6.45 -3.90
C GLN A 47 -17.91 5.15 -3.95
N ASP A 48 -19.02 5.16 -4.70
CA ASP A 48 -19.87 4.00 -4.95
C ASP A 48 -20.33 3.25 -3.69
N LEU A 49 -20.59 3.94 -2.59
CA LEU A 49 -21.14 3.32 -1.37
C LEU A 49 -22.53 2.75 -1.65
N GLU A 50 -22.71 1.46 -1.37
CA GLU A 50 -24.01 0.78 -1.45
C GLU A 50 -24.70 0.74 -0.08
N GLU A 51 -23.91 0.55 0.97
CA GLU A 51 -24.39 0.38 2.33
C GLU A 51 -23.32 0.86 3.30
N CYS A 52 -23.72 1.59 4.34
CA CYS A 52 -22.88 1.84 5.49
C CYS A 52 -23.65 1.48 6.74
N GLY A 53 -22.99 0.92 7.73
CA GLY A 53 -23.60 0.62 9.01
C GLY A 53 -22.70 0.97 10.18
N ARG A 54 -23.33 1.28 11.30
CA ARG A 54 -22.65 1.61 12.55
C ARG A 54 -23.39 1.00 13.74
N VAL A 55 -22.64 0.47 14.68
CA VAL A 55 -23.12 0.12 16.01
C VAL A 55 -22.70 1.22 16.98
N ARG A 56 -23.67 1.95 17.54
CA ARG A 56 -23.39 3.09 18.43
C ARG A 56 -22.73 2.65 19.74
N GLU A 57 -23.07 1.46 20.25
CA GLU A 57 -22.55 0.94 21.52
C GLU A 57 -21.07 0.58 21.44
N THR A 58 -20.63 -0.06 20.36
CA THR A 58 -19.24 -0.50 20.17
C THR A 58 -18.41 0.51 19.37
N GLY A 59 -19.06 1.45 18.70
CA GLY A 59 -18.41 2.34 17.72
C GLY A 59 -17.98 1.61 16.44
N PHE A 60 -18.36 0.34 16.26
CA PHE A 60 -18.04 -0.42 15.06
C PHE A 60 -18.74 0.20 13.84
N VAL A 61 -17.99 0.38 12.75
CA VAL A 61 -18.51 0.92 11.49
C VAL A 61 -18.07 0.02 10.35
N TRP A 62 -18.97 -0.23 9.41
CA TRP A 62 -18.61 -0.79 8.12
C TRP A 62 -19.17 0.06 6.98
N MET A 63 -18.48 -0.02 5.85
CA MET A 63 -18.88 0.58 4.59
C MET A 63 -18.72 -0.49 3.53
N LYS A 64 -19.81 -0.78 2.82
CA LYS A 64 -19.86 -1.65 1.67
C LYS A 64 -19.99 -0.75 0.44
N GLN A 65 -18.98 -0.83 -0.41
CA GLN A 65 -19.00 -0.17 -1.71
C GLN A 65 -19.43 -1.19 -2.75
N LYS A 66 -20.03 -0.71 -3.84
CA LYS A 66 -20.16 -1.45 -5.09
C LYS A 66 -18.78 -2.01 -5.39
N ALA A 67 -18.73 -3.32 -5.70
CA ALA A 67 -17.47 -4.06 -5.91
C ALA A 67 -16.44 -3.15 -6.58
N PRO A 68 -15.18 -3.13 -6.11
CA PRO A 68 -14.21 -2.13 -6.55
C PRO A 68 -14.32 -2.06 -8.06
N TYR A 69 -14.73 -0.90 -8.58
CA TYR A 69 -14.27 -0.56 -9.90
C TYR A 69 -12.77 -0.64 -9.74
N GLU A 70 -12.19 -1.76 -10.17
CA GLU A 70 -10.85 -1.74 -10.68
C GLU A 70 -10.94 -0.59 -11.69
N HIS A 71 -10.46 0.58 -11.29
CA HIS A 71 -9.69 1.36 -12.20
C HIS A 71 -8.59 0.39 -12.65
N PHE A 72 -8.91 -0.47 -13.63
CA PHE A 72 -8.10 -0.56 -14.81
C PHE A 72 -7.85 0.92 -15.15
N PHE A 73 -6.74 1.44 -14.64
CA PHE A 73 -5.93 2.27 -15.49
C PHE A 73 -5.76 1.42 -16.73
N VAL A 74 -6.63 1.68 -17.70
CA VAL A 74 -6.48 1.18 -19.06
C VAL A 74 -5.10 1.68 -19.43
N GLY A 75 -4.10 0.80 -19.28
CA GLY A 75 -2.78 1.02 -19.85
C GLY A 75 -3.06 1.27 -21.32
N SER A 76 -2.86 2.52 -21.74
CA SER A 76 -3.04 2.92 -23.12
C SER A 76 -2.18 2.00 -24.00
N ASN A 77 -2.83 1.39 -25.00
CA ASN A 77 -2.28 0.61 -26.12
C ASN A 77 -0.74 0.56 -26.33
N THR A 78 -0.27 -0.69 -26.44
CA THR A 78 0.74 -1.18 -27.40
C THR A 78 2.14 -0.56 -27.38
N ARG A 79 2.96 -0.98 -26.42
CA ARG A 79 4.35 -1.45 -26.58
C ARG A 79 4.53 -2.52 -25.51
N ASP A 80 5.25 -3.60 -25.81
CA ASP A 80 5.62 -4.57 -24.79
C ASP A 80 6.51 -3.83 -23.77
N GLU A 81 5.93 -3.37 -22.66
CA GLU A 81 6.63 -2.61 -21.61
C GLU A 81 7.78 -3.43 -20.99
N ARG A 82 7.79 -4.75 -21.25
CA ARG A 82 8.82 -5.70 -20.82
C ARG A 82 9.84 -6.00 -21.93
N ALA A 83 9.72 -5.37 -23.11
CA ALA A 83 10.68 -5.55 -24.19
C ALA A 83 12.08 -5.12 -23.74
N GLY A 84 13.07 -5.99 -23.95
CA GLY A 84 14.45 -5.74 -23.53
C GLY A 84 14.66 -5.80 -22.01
N ALA A 85 13.73 -6.38 -21.25
CA ALA A 85 13.88 -6.53 -19.82
C ALA A 85 14.97 -7.54 -19.45
N GLU A 86 15.70 -7.19 -18.39
CA GLU A 86 16.48 -8.13 -17.60
C GLU A 86 15.50 -8.86 -16.68
N ILE A 87 15.34 -10.17 -16.88
CA ILE A 87 14.43 -11.01 -16.08
C ILE A 87 15.26 -12.00 -15.29
N VAL A 88 15.03 -12.04 -13.99
CA VAL A 88 15.59 -13.03 -13.07
C VAL A 88 14.48 -13.94 -12.56
N HIS A 89 14.83 -15.21 -12.34
CA HIS A 89 13.91 -16.24 -11.88
C HIS A 89 14.47 -16.94 -10.65
N GLY A 90 13.57 -17.39 -9.79
CA GLY A 90 13.90 -18.14 -8.59
C GLY A 90 14.06 -17.26 -7.34
N PRO A 91 13.71 -17.79 -6.17
CA PRO A 91 13.49 -17.00 -4.96
C PRO A 91 14.73 -16.26 -4.47
N GLU A 92 15.90 -16.89 -4.51
CA GLU A 92 17.15 -16.31 -4.01
C GLU A 92 17.65 -15.18 -4.94
N GLU A 93 17.67 -15.42 -6.24
CA GLU A 93 18.09 -14.46 -7.25
C GLU A 93 17.14 -13.26 -7.32
N CYS A 94 15.83 -13.51 -7.29
CA CYS A 94 14.82 -12.45 -7.25
C CYS A 94 14.93 -11.61 -5.97
N TYR A 95 15.15 -12.26 -4.83
CA TYR A 95 15.35 -11.55 -3.57
C TYR A 95 16.58 -10.65 -3.64
N ARG A 96 17.74 -11.20 -4.02
CA ARG A 96 18.99 -10.41 -4.17
C ARG A 96 18.80 -9.24 -5.14
N HIS A 97 18.21 -9.50 -6.31
CA HIS A 97 17.96 -8.47 -7.32
C HIS A 97 17.04 -7.34 -6.81
N SER A 98 16.01 -7.66 -6.03
CA SER A 98 15.12 -6.66 -5.46
C SER A 98 15.79 -5.81 -4.38
N ILE A 99 16.66 -6.42 -3.56
CA ILE A 99 17.46 -5.71 -2.55
C ILE A 99 18.48 -4.78 -3.21
N ASP A 100 19.19 -5.25 -4.23
CA ASP A 100 20.15 -4.44 -5.00
C ASP A 100 19.46 -3.26 -5.67
N LEU A 101 18.25 -3.48 -6.23
CA LEU A 101 17.43 -2.42 -6.81
C LEU A 101 17.05 -1.36 -5.77
N LEU A 102 16.59 -1.76 -4.59
CA LEU A 102 16.22 -0.83 -3.52
C LEU A 102 17.42 0.01 -3.07
N GLU A 103 18.57 -0.63 -2.92
CA GLU A 103 19.83 0.03 -2.54
C GLU A 103 20.30 1.02 -3.62
N GLU A 104 20.24 0.63 -4.90
CA GLU A 104 20.57 1.50 -6.05
C GLU A 104 19.68 2.76 -6.06
N LEU A 105 18.40 2.59 -5.76
CA LEU A 105 17.42 3.69 -5.72
C LEU A 105 17.49 4.50 -4.42
N GLY A 106 18.25 4.04 -3.41
CA GLY A 106 18.42 4.71 -2.12
C GLY A 106 17.26 4.51 -1.14
N PHE A 107 16.47 3.46 -1.31
CA PHE A 107 15.43 3.05 -0.39
C PHE A 107 15.96 2.01 0.62
N PRO A 108 15.41 1.96 1.84
CA PRO A 108 15.79 0.94 2.82
C PRO A 108 15.32 -0.45 2.37
N LYS A 109 16.14 -1.46 2.63
CA LYS A 109 15.95 -2.84 2.15
C LYS A 109 14.66 -3.49 2.64
N GLY A 110 14.17 -3.06 3.80
CA GLY A 110 12.91 -3.55 4.38
C GLY A 110 11.64 -2.85 3.88
N VAL A 111 11.70 -1.88 2.97
CA VAL A 111 10.51 -1.11 2.54
C VAL A 111 9.52 -1.92 1.70
N LEU A 112 10.02 -2.92 0.97
CA LEU A 112 9.22 -3.89 0.21
C LEU A 112 9.58 -5.31 0.67
N PRO A 113 9.00 -5.81 1.77
CA PRO A 113 9.31 -7.11 2.36
C PRO A 113 8.72 -8.29 1.55
N LEU A 114 8.85 -8.27 0.22
CA LEU A 114 8.27 -9.25 -0.69
C LEU A 114 8.73 -10.68 -0.35
N GLN A 115 7.81 -11.63 -0.47
CA GLN A 115 8.01 -13.03 -0.09
C GLN A 115 7.82 -13.94 -1.29
N ASP A 116 8.54 -15.07 -1.29
CA ASP A 116 8.39 -16.13 -2.30
C ASP A 116 8.38 -15.60 -3.74
N LEU A 117 9.36 -14.75 -4.07
CA LEU A 117 9.50 -14.17 -5.39
C LEU A 117 9.81 -15.26 -6.42
N GLU A 118 9.04 -15.32 -7.50
CA GLU A 118 9.22 -16.30 -8.58
C GLU A 118 9.93 -15.69 -9.79
N GLU A 119 9.65 -14.41 -10.04
CA GLU A 119 10.15 -13.66 -11.18
C GLU A 119 10.28 -12.18 -10.81
N CYS A 120 11.42 -11.59 -11.12
CA CYS A 120 11.59 -10.14 -11.11
C CYS A 120 12.10 -9.69 -12.47
N GLY A 121 11.60 -8.56 -12.95
CA GLY A 121 12.06 -7.99 -14.20
C GLY A 121 12.27 -6.49 -14.11
N ARG A 122 13.24 -6.01 -14.89
CA ARG A 122 13.57 -4.59 -15.01
C ARG A 122 13.91 -4.23 -16.44
N VAL A 123 13.29 -3.18 -16.95
CA VAL A 123 13.70 -2.51 -18.18
C VAL A 123 14.50 -1.28 -17.82
N ARG A 124 15.81 -1.30 -18.07
CA ARG A 124 16.70 -0.18 -17.72
C ARG A 124 16.38 1.11 -18.47
N GLU A 125 15.94 1.00 -19.72
CA GLU A 125 15.64 2.15 -20.58
C GLU A 125 14.44 2.97 -20.06
N THR A 126 13.38 2.28 -19.61
CA THR A 126 12.14 2.93 -19.15
C THR A 126 12.07 3.08 -17.63
N GLY A 127 12.90 2.34 -16.89
CA GLY A 127 12.79 2.19 -15.44
C GLY A 127 11.58 1.35 -15.01
N PHE A 128 10.93 0.63 -15.92
CA PHE A 128 9.82 -0.24 -15.55
C PHE A 128 10.33 -1.48 -14.82
N VAL A 129 9.71 -1.80 -13.69
CA VAL A 129 10.02 -2.99 -12.89
C VAL A 129 8.76 -3.75 -12.52
N TRP A 130 8.89 -5.07 -12.40
CA TRP A 130 7.86 -5.91 -11.83
C TRP A 130 8.46 -7.01 -10.96
N MET A 131 7.71 -7.42 -9.95
CA MET A 131 8.05 -8.47 -9.01
C MET A 131 6.81 -9.36 -8.86
N LYS A 132 6.95 -10.65 -9.19
CA LYS A 132 5.91 -11.66 -9.01
C LYS A 132 6.22 -12.52 -7.79
N GLN A 133 5.20 -12.69 -6.96
CA GLN A 133 5.22 -13.52 -5.76
C GLN A 133 4.25 -14.68 -5.90
N LYS A 134 4.54 -15.79 -5.24
CA LYS A 134 3.75 -17.02 -5.31
C LYS A 134 2.30 -16.87 -4.84
N ALA A 135 2.07 -16.02 -3.84
CA ALA A 135 0.75 -15.76 -3.28
C ALA A 135 0.64 -14.30 -2.79
N PRO A 136 -0.54 -13.66 -2.86
CA PRO A 136 -0.74 -12.38 -2.22
C PRO A 136 -0.66 -12.55 -0.69
N TYR A 137 -0.09 -11.58 0.01
CA TYR A 137 0.04 -11.63 1.46
C TYR A 137 -0.07 -10.23 2.08
N GLU A 138 -0.26 -10.20 3.39
CA GLU A 138 -0.32 -8.96 4.16
C GLU A 138 0.88 -8.86 5.10
N HIS A 139 1.51 -7.69 5.12
CA HIS A 139 2.58 -7.34 6.04
C HIS A 139 2.10 -6.29 7.04
N PHE A 140 2.61 -6.36 8.27
CA PHE A 140 2.39 -5.33 9.27
C PHE A 140 3.71 -4.65 9.62
N PHE A 141 3.85 -3.39 9.23
CA PHE A 141 5.00 -2.58 9.58
C PHE A 141 4.83 -2.03 10.99
N VAL A 142 5.60 -2.57 11.92
CA VAL A 142 5.60 -2.10 13.33
C VAL A 142 6.04 -0.64 13.42
N GLY A 143 7.06 -0.24 12.66
CA GLY A 143 7.63 1.11 12.71
C GLY A 143 6.68 2.22 12.24
N SER A 144 5.73 1.90 11.37
CA SER A 144 4.70 2.83 10.89
C SER A 144 3.30 2.50 11.40
N ASN A 145 3.16 1.46 12.23
CA ASN A 145 1.88 0.91 12.70
C ASN A 145 0.85 0.73 11.57
N THR A 146 1.31 0.25 10.41
CA THR A 146 0.50 0.19 9.19
C THR A 146 0.47 -1.22 8.61
N ARG A 147 -0.72 -1.71 8.26
CA ARG A 147 -0.91 -2.98 7.56
C ARG A 147 -0.93 -2.73 6.06
N VAL A 148 -0.17 -3.50 5.29
CA VAL A 148 -0.02 -3.35 3.84
C VAL A 148 -0.26 -4.70 3.19
N SER A 149 -1.06 -4.74 2.13
CA SER A 149 -1.28 -5.93 1.31
C SER A 149 -0.49 -5.83 0.02
N TYR A 150 0.10 -6.95 -0.38
CA TYR A 150 0.85 -7.15 -1.60
C TYR A 150 0.12 -8.17 -2.47
N SER A 151 -0.09 -7.82 -3.74
CA SER A 151 -0.75 -8.66 -4.74
C SER A 151 0.25 -9.63 -5.37
N LEU A 152 -0.23 -10.57 -6.19
CA LEU A 152 0.62 -11.53 -6.91
C LEU A 152 1.70 -10.87 -7.78
N GLU A 153 1.39 -9.72 -8.35
CA GLU A 153 2.35 -8.93 -9.13
C GLU A 153 2.35 -7.50 -8.59
N VAL A 154 3.55 -6.98 -8.34
CA VAL A 154 3.81 -5.60 -7.95
C VAL A 154 4.62 -4.96 -9.07
N THR A 155 4.14 -3.83 -9.60
CA THR A 155 4.84 -3.10 -10.67
C THR A 155 5.10 -1.66 -10.27
N ALA A 156 6.13 -1.05 -10.85
CA ALA A 156 6.42 0.38 -10.69
C ALA A 156 7.31 0.90 -11.81
N TYR A 157 7.38 2.22 -11.93
CA TYR A 157 8.42 2.92 -12.67
C TYR A 157 9.39 3.53 -11.67
N VAL A 158 10.68 3.17 -11.78
CA VAL A 158 11.71 3.55 -10.81
C VAL A 158 12.61 4.67 -11.34
N GLU A 159 12.89 5.61 -10.45
CA GLU A 159 13.85 6.69 -10.59
C GLU A 159 14.62 6.77 -9.27
N LYS A 160 15.81 7.40 -9.27
CA LYS A 160 16.57 7.57 -8.03
C LYS A 160 15.70 8.25 -6.96
N PHE A 161 15.60 7.64 -5.78
CA PHE A 161 14.75 8.07 -4.66
C PHE A 161 13.24 8.12 -4.93
N LYS A 162 12.75 7.51 -6.02
CA LYS A 162 11.34 7.61 -6.39
C LYS A 162 10.81 6.39 -7.15
N MET A 163 9.62 5.94 -6.76
CA MET A 163 8.83 4.95 -7.49
C MET A 163 7.46 5.54 -7.82
N LYS A 164 7.05 5.46 -9.08
CA LYS A 164 5.80 6.02 -9.60
C LYS A 164 4.93 4.94 -10.22
N LYS A 165 3.63 5.24 -10.35
CA LYS A 165 2.63 4.33 -10.94
C LYS A 165 2.70 2.93 -10.33
N MET A 166 2.89 2.89 -9.02
CA MET A 166 2.98 1.64 -8.28
C MET A 166 1.64 0.92 -8.37
N THR A 167 1.69 -0.40 -8.58
CA THR A 167 0.52 -1.27 -8.58
C THR A 167 0.77 -2.48 -7.67
N GLY A 168 -0.31 -3.15 -7.27
CA GLY A 168 -0.23 -4.35 -6.44
C GLY A 168 0.00 -4.11 -4.94
N ILE A 169 0.14 -2.86 -4.49
CA ILE A 169 0.36 -2.51 -3.08
C ILE A 169 -0.81 -1.68 -2.55
N LYS A 170 -1.42 -2.10 -1.42
CA LYS A 170 -2.47 -1.34 -0.74
C LYS A 170 -2.18 -1.21 0.75
N SER A 171 -2.35 -0.02 1.30
CA SER A 171 -2.28 0.24 2.75
C SER A 171 -3.67 0.17 3.38
N LYS A 172 -3.78 -0.40 4.57
CA LYS A 172 -5.01 -0.38 5.36
C LYS A 172 -5.09 0.95 6.10
N GLN A 173 -6.09 1.75 5.77
CA GLN A 173 -6.39 3.01 6.43
C GLN A 173 -7.75 2.92 7.10
N VAL A 174 -7.74 2.91 8.44
CA VAL A 174 -8.93 2.67 9.27
C VAL A 174 -9.61 1.35 8.85
N PHE A 175 -10.66 1.43 8.02
CA PHE A 175 -11.43 0.27 7.56
C PHE A 175 -11.24 -0.08 6.07
N LEU A 176 -10.52 0.73 5.28
CA LEU A 176 -10.40 0.57 3.82
C LEU A 176 -8.98 0.23 3.38
N TRP A 177 -8.87 -0.59 2.32
CA TRP A 177 -7.62 -0.85 1.62
C TRP A 177 -7.42 0.18 0.51
N VAL A 178 -6.44 1.07 0.70
CA VAL A 178 -6.15 2.18 -0.22
C VAL A 178 -4.87 1.87 -0.99
N PRO A 179 -4.90 1.86 -2.33
CA PRO A 179 -3.70 1.64 -3.14
C PRO A 179 -2.67 2.76 -2.94
N ILE A 180 -1.40 2.38 -3.04
CA ILE A 180 -0.28 3.31 -3.04
C ILE A 180 0.19 3.45 -4.49
N THR A 181 0.28 4.68 -4.99
CA THR A 181 0.63 4.96 -6.39
C THR A 181 2.03 5.55 -6.55
N GLU A 182 2.60 6.10 -5.48
CA GLU A 182 3.91 6.72 -5.50
C GLU A 182 4.59 6.58 -4.14
N MET A 183 5.89 6.37 -4.18
CA MET A 183 6.79 6.38 -3.03
C MET A 183 8.01 7.24 -3.38
N SER A 184 8.39 8.20 -2.54
CA SER A 184 9.54 9.06 -2.79
C SER A 184 10.30 9.42 -1.51
N ILE A 185 11.57 9.77 -1.66
CA ILE A 185 12.37 10.45 -0.65
C ILE A 185 12.70 11.83 -1.23
N ASP A 186 11.92 12.84 -0.86
CA ASP A 186 12.02 14.18 -1.46
C ASP A 186 13.29 14.92 -1.03
N ASP A 187 13.71 14.72 0.22
CA ASP A 187 14.97 15.23 0.75
C ASP A 187 15.74 14.08 1.44
N PRO A 188 16.88 13.62 0.89
CA PRO A 188 17.72 12.60 1.52
C PRO A 188 18.20 12.96 2.93
N ALA A 189 18.32 14.25 3.26
CA ALA A 189 18.68 14.72 4.60
C ALA A 189 17.52 14.59 5.59
N SER A 190 16.27 14.68 5.12
CA SER A 190 15.08 14.57 5.96
C SER A 190 14.89 13.18 6.58
N LYS A 191 15.53 12.14 6.00
CA LYS A 191 15.42 10.73 6.42
C LYS A 191 13.95 10.27 6.53
N LYS A 192 13.10 10.72 5.61
CA LYS A 192 11.69 10.34 5.52
C LYS A 192 11.33 9.80 4.14
N ILE A 193 10.42 8.84 4.12
CA ILE A 193 9.80 8.30 2.90
C ILE A 193 8.36 8.84 2.85
N TYR A 194 8.00 9.45 1.74
CA TYR A 194 6.65 9.90 1.42
C TYR A 194 5.93 8.86 0.58
N PHE A 195 4.70 8.53 0.95
CA PHE A 195 3.82 7.64 0.21
C PHE A 195 2.57 8.40 -0.22
N LYS A 196 2.17 8.24 -1.47
CA LYS A 196 1.02 8.93 -2.06
C LYS A 196 -0.05 7.93 -2.49
N THR A 197 -1.30 8.30 -2.28
CA THR A 197 -2.48 7.57 -2.78
C THR A 197 -2.96 8.19 -4.11
N PRO A 198 -3.80 7.50 -4.90
CA PRO A 198 -4.37 8.06 -6.13
C PRO A 198 -5.12 9.38 -5.91
N MET A 199 -5.63 9.62 -4.70
CA MET A 199 -6.37 10.83 -4.33
C MET A 199 -5.47 12.04 -4.06
N GLY A 200 -4.15 11.90 -4.25
CA GLY A 200 -3.19 12.98 -3.99
C GLY A 200 -2.87 13.21 -2.52
N ILE A 201 -3.51 12.47 -1.61
CA ILE A 201 -3.18 12.46 -0.18
C ILE A 201 -1.93 11.60 0.01
N GLY A 202 -0.97 12.09 0.79
CA GLY A 202 0.19 11.29 1.14
C GLY A 202 0.62 11.45 2.58
N LYS A 203 1.40 10.48 3.05
CA LYS A 203 1.92 10.40 4.42
C LYS A 203 3.42 10.18 4.37
N SER A 204 4.15 10.87 5.23
CA SER A 204 5.58 10.67 5.42
C SER A 204 5.86 9.87 6.67
N PHE A 205 6.79 8.93 6.58
CA PHE A 205 7.27 8.10 7.68
C PHE A 205 8.80 8.15 7.73
N PRO A 206 9.42 7.99 8.92
CA PRO A 206 10.87 7.93 9.02
C PRO A 206 11.41 6.69 8.28
N VAL A 207 12.55 6.81 7.61
CA VAL A 207 13.20 5.68 6.90
C VAL A 207 13.46 4.49 7.81
N THR A 208 13.71 4.74 9.10
CA THR A 208 13.93 3.71 10.12
C THR A 208 12.71 2.82 10.36
N ALA A 209 11.50 3.26 9.99
CA ALA A 209 10.31 2.43 10.06
C ALA A 209 10.34 1.24 9.07
N PHE A 210 11.20 1.31 8.06
CA PHE A 210 11.30 0.36 6.95
C PHE A 210 12.69 -0.23 6.78
N MET A 211 13.62 0.05 7.70
CA MET A 211 14.93 -0.56 7.71
C MET A 211 14.84 -2.02 8.17
N SER A 212 15.67 -2.89 7.59
CA SER A 212 15.97 -4.20 8.15
C SER A 212 16.66 -4.04 9.53
N GLU A 213 16.69 -5.11 10.32
CA GLU A 213 17.32 -5.01 11.65
C GLU A 213 18.82 -4.75 11.57
N GLU A 214 19.47 -5.25 10.52
CA GLU A 214 20.88 -4.96 10.23
C GLU A 214 21.09 -3.49 9.87
N GLU A 215 20.21 -2.91 9.04
CA GLU A 215 20.26 -1.48 8.68
C GLU A 215 20.02 -0.58 9.91
N LYS A 216 19.07 -0.96 10.78
CA LYS A 216 18.81 -0.21 12.02
C LYS A 216 20.01 -0.23 12.97
N GLN A 217 20.68 -1.37 13.13
CA GLN A 217 21.87 -1.47 14.00
C GLN A 217 22.98 -0.53 13.52
N LYS A 218 23.33 -0.59 12.21
CA LYS A 218 24.34 0.32 11.63
C LYS A 218 23.96 1.79 11.78
N TYR A 219 22.69 2.13 11.53
CA TYR A 219 22.20 3.50 11.69
C TYR A 219 22.34 4.03 13.12
N LEU A 220 22.09 3.19 14.13
CA LEU A 220 22.24 3.55 15.54
C LEU A 220 23.71 3.74 15.93
N GLU A 221 24.61 2.90 15.43
CA GLU A 221 26.06 3.01 15.65
C GLU A 221 26.64 4.29 15.05
N GLU A 222 26.27 4.64 13.81
CA GLU A 222 26.70 5.88 13.16
C GLU A 222 26.23 7.13 13.90
N LYS A 223 24.98 7.11 14.40
CA LYS A 223 24.45 8.20 15.23
C LYS A 223 25.20 8.33 16.56
N ALA A 224 25.51 7.22 17.21
CA ALA A 224 26.27 7.22 18.46
C ALA A 224 27.69 7.79 18.27
N ASN A 225 28.32 7.50 17.12
CA ASN A 225 29.65 8.02 16.79
C ASN A 225 29.65 9.50 16.37
N SER A 226 28.56 10.00 15.77
CA SER A 226 28.44 11.41 15.36
C SER A 226 28.08 12.36 16.51
N THR A 227 27.74 11.83 17.68
CA THR A 227 27.39 12.61 18.89
C THR A 227 28.58 12.71 19.87
N LYS A 228 29.72 12.10 19.53
CA LYS A 228 31.00 12.19 20.25
C LYS A 228 31.91 13.20 19.58
#